data_AF-A0A7J2JGL2-F1
#
_entry.id   AF-A0A7J2JGL2-F1
#
_cell.length_a   1.000
_cell.length_b   1.000
_cell.length_c   1.000
_cell.angle_alpha   90.00
_cell.angle_beta   90.00
_cell.angle_gamma   90.00
#
_symmetry.space_group_name_H-M   'P 1'
#
loop_
_entity.id
_entity.type
_entity.pdbx_description
1 polymer ?
#
loop_
_entity_poly.entity_id
_entity_poly.type
_entity_poly.pdbx_seq_one_letter_code
_entity_poly.pdbx_strand_id
1 'polypeptide(L)'
;EIKAEQAYREVASGASIKEVIAEHFGEVEKSRLFDVLRVPVYEYVLDFRDDLEEFTAIYHKALEEFPDCEKELKSFIKHYISVRVAKEIALRRVKNPLEKEALKNALKIKLDVRYAPPDDLVYDRAKRIFRVSDRVLAKVLRKAVRPQKR
;
A
#
# COMPACT_ATOMS: atom_id res chain seq x y z
N GLU A 1 -16.22 -7.50 1.43
CA GLU A 1 -14.97 -8.18 1.84
C GLU A 1 -14.80 -9.49 1.11
N ILE A 2 -15.66 -10.51 1.33
CA ILE A 2 -15.58 -11.83 0.66
C ILE A 2 -15.41 -11.73 -0.87
N LYS A 3 -16.25 -10.95 -1.56
CA LYS A 3 -16.15 -10.77 -3.03
C LYS A 3 -14.81 -10.17 -3.48
N ALA A 4 -14.24 -9.24 -2.71
CA ALA A 4 -12.97 -8.61 -3.07
C ALA A 4 -11.80 -9.56 -2.85
N GLU A 5 -11.85 -10.40 -1.80
CA GLU A 5 -10.86 -11.45 -1.56
C GLU A 5 -10.90 -12.54 -2.64
N GLN A 6 -12.09 -12.98 -3.04
CA GLN A 6 -12.26 -13.94 -4.14
C GLN A 6 -11.71 -13.36 -5.45
N ALA A 7 -12.12 -12.14 -5.79
CA ALA A 7 -11.61 -11.42 -6.94
C ALA A 7 -10.08 -11.28 -6.92
N TYR A 8 -9.50 -10.94 -5.76
CA TYR A 8 -8.05 -10.83 -5.62
C TYR A 8 -7.34 -12.16 -5.89
N ARG A 9 -7.87 -13.29 -5.41
CA ARG A 9 -7.30 -14.62 -5.65
C ARG A 9 -7.35 -15.03 -7.12
N GLU A 10 -8.45 -14.74 -7.80
CA GLU A 10 -8.59 -15.02 -9.23
C GLU A 10 -7.63 -14.18 -10.06
N VAL A 11 -7.52 -12.88 -9.75
CA VAL A 11 -6.52 -12.00 -10.38
C VAL A 11 -5.09 -12.49 -10.11
N ALA A 12 -4.80 -12.92 -8.88
CA ALA A 12 -3.50 -13.50 -8.51
C ALA A 12 -3.16 -14.78 -9.29
N SER A 13 -4.18 -15.56 -9.69
CA SER A 13 -4.00 -16.74 -10.56
C SER A 13 -3.79 -16.38 -12.05
N GLY A 14 -3.83 -15.09 -12.40
CA GLY A 14 -3.55 -14.58 -13.74
C GLY A 14 -4.78 -14.06 -14.49
N ALA A 15 -5.99 -14.12 -13.92
CA ALA A 15 -7.22 -13.64 -14.56
C ALA A 15 -7.21 -12.11 -14.79
N SER A 16 -7.90 -11.62 -15.82
CA SER A 16 -8.02 -10.17 -16.07
C SER A 16 -8.75 -9.47 -14.93
N ILE A 17 -8.27 -8.29 -14.53
CA ILE A 17 -8.89 -7.54 -13.44
C ILE A 17 -10.28 -7.06 -13.85
N LYS A 18 -10.45 -6.62 -15.11
CA LYS A 18 -11.76 -6.22 -15.65
C LYS A 18 -12.76 -7.36 -15.67
N GLU A 19 -12.35 -8.53 -16.14
CA GLU A 19 -13.22 -9.72 -16.23
C GLU A 19 -13.68 -10.15 -14.83
N VAL A 20 -12.75 -10.27 -13.90
CA VAL A 20 -13.04 -10.63 -12.51
C VAL A 20 -13.94 -9.59 -11.85
N ILE A 21 -13.71 -8.28 -12.08
CA ILE A 21 -14.59 -7.25 -11.53
C ILE A 21 -16.01 -7.38 -12.12
N ALA A 22 -16.14 -7.57 -13.43
CA ALA A 22 -17.43 -7.75 -14.07
C ALA A 22 -18.19 -8.98 -13.52
N GLU A 23 -17.48 -10.09 -13.29
CA GLU A 23 -18.06 -11.33 -12.76
C GLU A 23 -18.55 -11.17 -11.32
N HIS A 24 -17.71 -10.63 -10.43
CA HIS A 24 -18.03 -10.57 -9.00
C HIS A 24 -18.94 -9.39 -8.62
N PHE A 25 -18.84 -8.28 -9.37
CA PHE A 25 -19.50 -7.01 -9.04
C PHE A 25 -20.54 -6.56 -10.08
N GLY A 26 -20.63 -7.22 -11.24
CA GLY A 26 -21.61 -6.93 -12.30
C GLY A 26 -21.22 -5.79 -13.24
N GLU A 27 -20.40 -4.84 -12.78
CA GLU A 27 -19.96 -3.69 -13.57
C GLU A 27 -18.49 -3.34 -13.26
N VAL A 28 -17.76 -2.92 -14.31
CA VAL A 28 -16.36 -2.51 -14.22
C VAL A 28 -16.25 -1.06 -13.76
N GLU A 29 -16.20 -0.86 -12.45
CA GLU A 29 -15.99 0.47 -11.84
C GLU A 29 -14.59 0.62 -11.22
N LYS A 30 -14.07 1.86 -11.25
CA LYS A 30 -12.79 2.23 -10.62
C LYS A 30 -12.76 1.89 -9.12
N SER A 31 -13.89 2.06 -8.44
CA SER A 31 -14.05 1.75 -7.01
C SER A 31 -13.68 0.29 -6.70
N ARG A 32 -14.11 -0.65 -7.56
CA ARG A 32 -13.92 -2.10 -7.39
C ARG A 32 -12.47 -2.53 -7.59
N LEU A 33 -11.76 -1.88 -8.51
CA LEU A 33 -10.31 -2.05 -8.64
C LEU A 33 -9.61 -1.79 -7.29
N PHE A 34 -9.95 -0.70 -6.61
CA PHE A 34 -9.35 -0.39 -5.32
C PHE A 34 -9.85 -1.29 -4.19
N ASP A 35 -11.06 -1.85 -4.28
CA ASP A 35 -11.52 -2.88 -3.34
C ASP A 35 -10.64 -4.13 -3.44
N VAL A 36 -10.33 -4.58 -4.65
CA VAL A 36 -9.41 -5.71 -4.92
C VAL A 36 -8.00 -5.40 -4.44
N LEU A 37 -7.44 -4.25 -4.83
CA LEU A 37 -6.06 -3.88 -4.46
C LEU A 37 -5.87 -3.68 -2.95
N ARG A 38 -6.94 -3.39 -2.19
CA ARG A 38 -6.85 -3.24 -0.72
C ARG A 38 -6.62 -4.56 0.01
N VAL A 39 -7.04 -5.70 -0.56
CA VAL A 39 -6.89 -7.03 0.04
C VAL A 39 -5.44 -7.31 0.50
N PRO A 40 -4.40 -7.20 -0.36
CA PRO A 40 -3.01 -7.45 0.06
C PRO A 40 -2.50 -6.42 1.07
N VAL A 41 -3.11 -5.24 1.16
CA VAL A 41 -2.79 -4.27 2.22
C VAL A 41 -3.28 -4.77 3.56
N TYR A 42 -4.51 -5.29 3.62
CA TYR A 42 -5.08 -5.85 4.84
C TYR A 42 -4.35 -7.12 5.26
N GLU A 43 -4.09 -8.04 4.33
CA GLU A 43 -3.32 -9.26 4.61
C GLU A 43 -1.94 -8.94 5.18
N TYR A 44 -1.24 -7.95 4.60
CA TYR A 44 0.04 -7.50 5.13
C TYR A 44 -0.10 -6.87 6.52
N VAL A 45 -1.10 -6.01 6.75
CA VAL A 45 -1.31 -5.37 8.07
C VAL A 45 -1.62 -6.40 9.15
N LEU A 46 -2.41 -7.42 8.83
CA LEU A 46 -2.87 -8.47 9.75
C LEU A 46 -1.91 -9.65 9.89
N ASP A 47 -0.75 -9.62 9.24
CA ASP A 47 0.23 -10.73 9.24
C ASP A 47 -0.32 -12.05 8.66
N PHE A 48 -1.32 -11.98 7.77
CA PHE A 48 -1.87 -13.16 7.11
C PHE A 48 -1.03 -13.59 5.92
N ARG A 49 -0.55 -12.62 5.11
CA ARG A 49 0.28 -12.87 3.95
C ARG A 49 1.14 -11.66 3.63
N ASP A 50 2.37 -11.90 3.19
CA ASP A 50 3.27 -10.88 2.67
C ASP A 50 3.89 -11.37 1.35
N ASP A 51 3.12 -11.23 0.28
CA ASP A 51 3.55 -11.61 -1.07
C ASP A 51 3.70 -10.35 -1.94
N LEU A 52 4.87 -9.73 -1.82
CA LEU A 52 5.15 -8.48 -2.52
C LEU A 52 5.28 -8.68 -4.04
N GLU A 53 5.75 -9.84 -4.50
CA GLU A 53 5.91 -10.15 -5.92
C GLU A 53 4.55 -10.29 -6.60
N GLU A 54 3.62 -11.06 -5.99
CA GLU A 54 2.23 -11.17 -6.45
C GLU A 54 1.56 -9.79 -6.51
N PHE A 55 1.65 -9.01 -5.44
CA PHE A 55 1.08 -7.66 -5.43
C PHE A 55 1.69 -6.75 -6.51
N THR A 56 3.00 -6.86 -6.77
CA THR A 56 3.67 -6.07 -7.82
C THR A 56 3.12 -6.41 -9.19
N ALA A 57 2.98 -7.70 -9.52
CA ALA A 57 2.42 -8.15 -10.79
C ALA A 57 0.99 -7.64 -10.98
N ILE A 58 0.15 -7.75 -9.94
CA ILE A 58 -1.24 -7.26 -9.97
C ILE A 58 -1.30 -5.74 -10.13
N TYR A 59 -0.41 -5.00 -9.48
CA TYR A 59 -0.35 -3.55 -9.59
C TYR A 59 0.00 -3.08 -11.01
N HIS A 60 0.97 -3.72 -11.66
CA HIS A 60 1.32 -3.40 -13.05
C HIS A 60 0.21 -3.78 -14.02
N LYS A 61 -0.43 -4.92 -13.81
CA LYS A 61 -1.64 -5.30 -14.57
C LYS A 61 -2.77 -4.27 -14.41
N ALA A 62 -2.93 -3.70 -13.21
CA ALA A 62 -3.90 -2.62 -13.00
C ALA A 62 -3.54 -1.34 -13.77
N LEU A 63 -2.25 -0.99 -13.90
CA LEU A 63 -1.81 0.13 -14.72
C LEU A 63 -2.11 -0.09 -16.21
N GLU A 64 -1.94 -1.32 -16.69
CA GLU A 64 -2.22 -1.71 -18.08
C GLU A 64 -3.72 -1.73 -18.39
N GLU A 65 -4.52 -2.34 -17.52
CA GLU A 65 -5.96 -2.49 -17.76
C GLU A 65 -6.74 -1.20 -17.45
N PHE A 66 -6.28 -0.37 -16.50
CA PHE A 66 -6.95 0.86 -16.07
C PHE A 66 -6.05 2.10 -16.24
N PRO A 67 -5.64 2.45 -17.48
CA PRO A 67 -4.76 3.59 -17.73
C PRO A 67 -5.37 4.92 -17.24
N ASP A 68 -6.70 5.06 -17.31
CA ASP A 68 -7.44 6.23 -16.81
C ASP A 68 -7.43 6.38 -15.27
N CYS A 69 -6.81 5.44 -14.56
CA CYS A 69 -6.66 5.44 -13.10
C CYS A 69 -5.20 5.63 -12.66
N GLU A 70 -4.28 5.96 -13.57
CA GLU A 70 -2.84 6.02 -13.26
C GLU A 70 -2.52 6.95 -12.08
N LYS A 71 -3.20 8.10 -11.96
CA LYS A 71 -2.99 9.07 -10.88
C LYS A 71 -3.42 8.49 -9.51
N GLU A 72 -4.55 7.80 -9.49
CA GLU A 72 -5.12 7.15 -8.32
C GLU A 72 -4.27 5.94 -7.92
N LEU A 73 -3.83 5.13 -8.88
CA LEU A 73 -2.91 4.01 -8.68
C LEU A 73 -1.57 4.47 -8.11
N LYS A 74 -1.00 5.56 -8.65
CA LYS A 74 0.19 6.24 -8.09
C LYS A 74 -0.01 6.73 -6.65
N SER A 75 -1.22 7.10 -6.29
CA SER A 75 -1.55 7.49 -4.91
C SER A 75 -1.71 6.28 -4.00
N PHE A 76 -2.34 5.22 -4.52
CA PHE A 76 -2.56 3.95 -3.85
C PHE A 76 -1.25 3.26 -3.49
N ILE A 77 -0.32 3.15 -4.43
CA ILE A 77 0.99 2.52 -4.19
C ILE A 77 1.84 3.31 -3.18
N LYS A 78 1.76 4.64 -3.16
CA LYS A 78 2.38 5.46 -2.10
C LYS A 78 1.74 5.14 -0.75
N HIS A 79 0.42 4.98 -0.71
CA HIS A 79 -0.28 4.52 0.48
C HIS A 79 0.25 3.15 0.92
N TYR A 80 0.33 2.17 0.03
CA TYR A 80 0.86 0.84 0.34
C TYR A 80 2.29 0.88 0.91
N ILE A 81 3.22 1.56 0.24
CA ILE A 81 4.59 1.73 0.73
C ILE A 81 4.60 2.40 2.11
N SER A 82 3.76 3.43 2.32
CA SER A 82 3.68 4.11 3.62
C SER A 82 3.17 3.21 4.75
N VAL A 83 2.23 2.30 4.46
CA VAL A 83 1.74 1.29 5.41
C VAL A 83 2.84 0.30 5.76
N ARG A 84 3.59 -0.19 4.77
CA ARG A 84 4.72 -1.11 5.00
C ARG A 84 5.80 -0.47 5.87
N VAL A 85 6.23 0.74 5.54
CA VAL A 85 7.21 1.48 6.34
C VAL A 85 6.67 1.74 7.76
N ALA A 86 5.40 2.13 7.89
CA ALA A 86 4.77 2.37 9.18
C ALA A 86 4.75 1.13 10.08
N LYS A 87 4.50 -0.06 9.50
CA LYS A 87 4.54 -1.34 10.23
C LYS A 87 5.94 -1.62 10.76
N GLU A 88 6.97 -1.49 9.92
CA GLU A 88 8.35 -1.73 10.33
C GLU A 88 8.85 -0.75 11.40
N ILE A 89 8.34 0.49 11.40
CA ILE A 89 8.55 1.45 12.50
C ILE A 89 7.86 0.96 13.78
N ALA A 90 6.61 0.50 13.69
CA ALA A 90 5.85 0.00 14.84
C ALA A 90 6.54 -1.20 15.48
N LEU A 91 7.06 -2.12 14.66
CA LEU A 91 7.85 -3.28 15.06
C LEU A 91 9.28 -2.94 15.53
N ARG A 92 9.66 -1.65 15.53
CA ARG A 92 11.00 -1.16 15.91
C ARG A 92 12.13 -1.72 15.05
N ARG A 93 11.85 -2.20 13.84
CA ARG A 93 12.87 -2.64 12.87
C ARG A 93 13.46 -1.46 12.11
N VAL A 94 12.67 -0.39 11.94
CA VAL A 94 13.13 0.91 11.44
C VAL A 94 13.18 1.91 12.61
N LYS A 95 14.38 2.38 12.94
CA LYS A 95 14.68 3.14 14.16
C LYS A 95 15.20 4.55 13.90
N ASN A 96 15.64 4.85 12.68
CA ASN A 96 16.22 6.13 12.32
C ASN A 96 15.89 6.54 10.88
N PRO A 97 16.18 7.80 10.47
CA PRO A 97 15.83 8.29 9.15
C PRO A 97 16.56 7.59 8.00
N LEU A 98 17.78 7.09 8.23
CA LEU A 98 18.56 6.40 7.21
C LEU A 98 17.90 5.06 6.86
N GLU A 99 17.59 4.25 7.87
CA GLU A 99 16.88 2.97 7.70
C GLU A 99 15.53 3.14 7.02
N LYS A 100 14.80 4.20 7.38
CA LYS A 100 13.51 4.53 6.75
C LYS A 100 13.66 4.84 5.26
N GLU A 101 14.62 5.68 4.87
CA GLU A 101 14.86 5.97 3.45
C GLU A 101 15.40 4.75 2.69
N ALA A 102 16.24 3.94 3.32
CA ALA A 102 16.69 2.67 2.76
C ALA A 102 15.50 1.73 2.48
N LEU A 103 14.59 1.56 3.43
CA LEU A 103 13.39 0.73 3.26
C LEU A 103 12.47 1.29 2.17
N LYS A 104 12.22 2.61 2.14
CA LYS A 104 11.43 3.24 1.07
C LYS A 104 12.03 2.96 -0.30
N ASN A 105 13.35 3.09 -0.44
CA ASN A 105 14.04 2.82 -1.71
C ASN A 105 14.02 1.33 -2.08
N ALA A 106 14.21 0.43 -1.11
CA ALA A 106 14.09 -1.01 -1.36
C ALA A 106 12.69 -1.38 -1.85
N LEU A 107 11.64 -0.85 -1.23
CA LEU A 107 10.25 -1.10 -1.67
C LEU A 107 9.99 -0.53 -3.07
N LYS A 108 10.51 0.66 -3.39
CA LYS A 108 10.42 1.24 -4.74
C LYS A 108 11.02 0.33 -5.80
N ILE A 109 12.21 -0.20 -5.53
CA ILE A 109 12.92 -1.09 -6.46
C ILE A 109 12.12 -2.37 -6.64
N LYS A 110 11.67 -2.99 -5.54
CA LYS A 110 10.90 -4.25 -5.58
C LYS A 110 9.56 -4.11 -6.29
N LEU A 111 8.87 -2.99 -6.12
CA LEU A 111 7.60 -2.69 -6.78
C LEU A 111 7.77 -2.20 -8.23
N ASP A 112 9.02 -2.00 -8.68
CA ASP A 112 9.37 -1.33 -9.94
C ASP A 112 8.66 0.03 -10.13
N VAL A 113 8.80 0.90 -9.12
CA VAL A 113 8.20 2.25 -9.15
C VAL A 113 9.19 3.35 -8.82
N ARG A 114 9.04 4.50 -9.50
CA ARG A 114 9.95 5.65 -9.33
C ARG A 114 9.57 6.60 -8.19
N TYR A 115 8.37 6.49 -7.63
CA TYR A 115 7.84 7.39 -6.60
C TYR A 115 7.86 6.78 -5.20
N ALA A 116 8.04 7.62 -4.17
CA ALA A 116 7.99 7.24 -2.76
C ALA A 116 6.91 8.06 -2.03
N PRO A 117 6.38 7.57 -0.90
CA PRO A 117 5.50 8.36 -0.06
C PRO A 117 6.28 9.50 0.65
N PRO A 118 5.63 10.65 0.90
CA PRO A 118 6.18 11.67 1.78
C PRO A 118 6.15 11.21 3.25
N ASP A 119 7.02 11.78 4.09
CA ASP A 119 7.09 11.46 5.52
C ASP A 119 5.77 11.71 6.26
N ASP A 120 5.03 12.75 5.88
CA ASP A 120 3.74 13.07 6.49
C ASP A 120 2.71 11.95 6.27
N LEU A 121 2.75 11.28 5.11
CA LEU A 121 1.90 10.12 4.85
C LEU A 121 2.33 8.90 5.68
N VAL A 122 3.63 8.67 5.85
CA VAL A 122 4.16 7.61 6.72
C VAL A 122 3.78 7.86 8.17
N TYR A 123 3.90 9.10 8.65
CA TYR A 123 3.45 9.53 9.98
C TYR A 123 1.98 9.17 10.19
N ASP A 124 1.12 9.57 9.26
CA ASP A 124 -0.32 9.34 9.35
C ASP A 124 -0.66 7.84 9.43
N ARG A 125 -0.02 7.00 8.61
CA ARG A 125 -0.26 5.54 8.68
C ARG A 125 0.26 4.93 9.97
N ALA A 126 1.47 5.30 10.40
CA ALA A 126 2.03 4.80 11.65
C ALA A 126 1.18 5.20 12.86
N LYS A 127 0.64 6.41 12.87
CA LYS A 127 -0.21 6.90 13.95
C LYS A 127 -1.61 6.27 13.94
N ARG A 128 -2.25 6.19 12.77
CA ARG A 128 -3.66 5.78 12.67
C ARG A 128 -3.85 4.27 12.67
N ILE A 129 -2.97 3.53 11.99
CA ILE A 129 -3.10 2.07 11.83
C ILE A 129 -2.38 1.36 12.99
N PHE A 130 -1.13 1.74 13.26
CA PHE A 130 -0.28 1.02 14.22
C PHE A 130 -0.11 1.72 15.57
N ARG A 131 -0.79 2.86 15.80
CA ARG A 131 -0.78 3.61 17.06
C ARG A 131 0.62 3.96 17.58
N VAL A 132 1.59 4.17 16.68
CA VAL A 132 2.97 4.51 17.06
C VAL A 132 3.01 5.88 17.77
N SER A 133 3.72 5.95 18.90
CA SER A 133 3.85 7.22 19.66
C SER A 133 4.68 8.28 18.93
N ASP A 134 4.39 9.56 19.19
CA ASP A 134 5.09 10.67 18.53
C ASP A 134 6.58 10.71 18.86
N ARG A 135 6.96 10.26 20.06
CA ARG A 135 8.37 10.14 20.46
C ARG A 135 9.16 9.21 19.54
N VAL A 136 8.53 8.16 19.03
CA VAL A 136 9.17 7.20 18.11
C VAL A 136 9.23 7.80 16.72
N LEU A 137 8.12 8.36 16.26
CA LEU A 137 8.03 8.97 14.93
C LEU A 137 8.99 10.15 14.78
N ALA A 138 9.18 10.98 15.81
CA ALA A 138 10.13 12.09 15.80
C ALA A 138 11.60 11.64 15.68
N LYS A 139 11.92 10.40 16.05
CA LYS A 139 13.27 9.84 15.87
C LYS A 139 13.51 9.32 14.46
N VAL A 140 12.45 8.83 13.81
CA VAL A 140 12.54 8.16 12.51
C VAL A 140 12.26 9.13 11.34
N LEU A 141 11.32 10.04 11.51
CA LEU A 141 10.90 11.00 10.50
C LEU A 141 11.67 12.31 10.69
N ARG A 142 12.24 12.85 9.60
CA ARG A 142 13.09 14.06 9.68
C ARG A 142 12.29 15.33 9.94
N LYS A 143 11.03 15.35 9.51
CA LYS A 143 10.13 16.48 9.76
C LYS A 143 9.54 16.35 11.16
N ALA A 144 9.70 17.41 11.97
CA ALA A 144 8.86 17.66 13.12
C ALA A 144 7.41 17.76 12.62
N VAL A 145 6.69 16.64 12.65
CA VAL A 145 5.29 16.62 12.27
C VAL A 145 4.54 17.43 13.32
N ARG A 146 4.22 18.68 12.99
CA ARG A 146 3.28 19.47 13.78
C ARG A 146 1.95 18.73 13.71
N PRO A 147 1.34 18.35 14.84
CA PRO A 147 -0.02 17.82 14.80
C PRO A 147 -0.91 18.90 14.20
N GLN A 148 -1.57 18.59 13.07
CA GLN A 148 -2.71 19.36 12.63
C GLN A 148 -3.77 19.21 13.73
N LYS A 149 -3.91 20.25 14.56
CA LYS A 149 -5.04 20.40 15.46
C LYS A 149 -6.31 20.30 14.60
N ARG A 150 -7.13 19.29 14.88
CA ARG A 150 -8.55 19.33 14.52
C ARG A 150 -9.26 20.27 15.48
#